data_AF-A0A523PXG8-F1
#
_entry.id   AF-A0A523PXG8-F1
#
_cell.length_a   1.000
_cell.length_b   1.000
_cell.length_c   1.000
_cell.angle_alpha   90.00
_cell.angle_beta   90.00
_cell.angle_gamma   90.00
#
_symmetry.space_group_name_H-M   'P 1'
#
loop_
_entity.id
_entity.type
_entity.pdbx_description
1 polymer ?
#
loop_
_entity_poly.entity_id
_entity_poly.type
_entity_poly.pdbx_seq_one_letter_code
_entity_poly.pdbx_strand_id
1 'polypeptide(L)'
;MKQLLFLLFLLPFFVFGQKVFEIKDGSKLYNAKITMEYCDDTGCSGEGLVQITKKEGKFSQTLVSEDLWFYLDEKQKPSVNIIQLYDEQSPLIFEDFNFDGYQDLAVRNGNHSSYGGPSYDVYVFNITRGKFVISDELTTLATENLGMFQTDSKRKRLITFNKSGCCWHVTTEYAVIPKKGLQKVYELEEDATNSDGETVSVTTRILKNGKWVEKTKKYKLSEFYPE
;
A
#
# COMPACT_ATOMS: atom_id res chain seq x y z
N MET A 1 33.82 48.60 -40.08
CA MET A 1 33.69 47.93 -38.77
C MET A 1 32.31 47.27 -38.75
N LYS A 2 32.26 45.94 -38.62
CA LYS A 2 31.05 45.11 -38.81
C LYS A 2 30.11 45.28 -37.61
N GLN A 3 28.83 45.58 -37.88
CA GLN A 3 27.76 45.52 -36.89
C GLN A 3 27.50 44.05 -36.54
N LEU A 4 27.64 43.71 -35.27
CA LEU A 4 27.34 42.38 -34.74
C LEU A 4 25.88 42.41 -34.24
N LEU A 5 24.98 41.80 -35.00
CA LEU A 5 23.57 41.65 -34.63
C LEU A 5 23.48 40.49 -33.60
N PHE A 6 23.16 40.81 -32.35
CA PHE A 6 23.00 39.81 -31.30
C PHE A 6 21.56 39.25 -31.36
N LEU A 7 21.40 38.07 -31.97
CA LEU A 7 20.12 37.36 -32.03
C LEU A 7 19.85 36.71 -30.67
N LEU A 8 18.91 37.24 -29.90
CA LEU A 8 18.49 36.69 -28.62
C LEU A 8 17.58 35.47 -28.88
N PHE A 9 18.11 34.25 -28.76
CA PHE A 9 17.34 33.01 -28.82
C PHE A 9 16.50 32.87 -27.53
N LEU A 10 15.21 33.18 -27.59
CA LEU A 10 14.24 32.83 -26.55
C LEU A 10 13.93 31.34 -26.65
N LEU A 11 14.61 30.53 -25.83
CA LEU A 11 14.23 29.14 -25.60
C LEU A 11 12.89 29.09 -24.84
N PRO A 12 11.87 28.37 -25.33
CA PRO A 12 10.63 28.20 -24.58
C PRO A 12 10.93 27.31 -23.37
N PHE A 13 10.94 27.92 -22.18
CA PHE A 13 10.84 27.18 -20.93
C PHE A 13 9.44 26.58 -20.87
N PHE A 14 9.31 25.29 -21.17
CA PHE A 14 8.12 24.54 -20.78
C PHE A 14 8.10 24.48 -19.26
N VAL A 15 7.29 25.35 -18.65
CA VAL A 15 6.97 25.26 -17.23
C VAL A 15 5.98 24.11 -17.09
N PHE A 16 6.47 22.91 -16.79
CA PHE A 16 5.60 21.83 -16.31
C PHE A 16 5.09 22.27 -14.93
N GLY A 17 3.82 22.64 -14.86
CA GLY A 17 3.17 23.03 -13.61
C GLY A 17 2.95 21.79 -12.75
N GLN A 18 3.60 21.74 -11.58
CA GLN A 18 3.36 20.68 -10.59
C GLN A 18 1.87 20.61 -10.24
N LYS A 19 1.29 19.41 -10.30
CA LYS A 19 -0.10 19.17 -9.86
C LYS A 19 -0.12 18.91 -8.37
N VAL A 20 -1.09 19.51 -7.68
CA VAL A 20 -1.20 19.44 -6.23
C VAL A 20 -2.59 18.95 -5.84
N PHE A 21 -2.63 17.92 -4.99
CA PHE A 21 -3.85 17.32 -4.48
C PHE A 21 -3.88 17.45 -2.96
N GLU A 22 -4.91 18.11 -2.44
CA GLU A 22 -5.16 18.19 -1.00
C GLU A 22 -6.08 17.06 -0.55
N ILE A 23 -5.64 16.31 0.46
CA ILE A 23 -6.37 15.21 1.07
C ILE A 23 -6.65 15.58 2.54
N LYS A 24 -7.93 15.77 2.87
CA LYS A 24 -8.38 16.23 4.20
C LYS A 24 -9.24 15.20 4.92
N ASP A 25 -9.69 14.18 4.23
CA ASP A 25 -10.63 13.14 4.66
C ASP A 25 -9.97 11.78 4.91
N GLY A 26 -8.69 11.60 4.55
CA GLY A 26 -7.94 10.37 4.83
C GLY A 26 -7.58 10.14 6.31
N SER A 27 -7.57 11.19 7.13
CA SER A 27 -7.20 11.08 8.55
C SER A 27 -7.99 12.05 9.41
N LYS A 28 -8.29 11.64 10.65
CA LYS A 28 -8.85 12.56 11.66
C LYS A 28 -7.80 13.51 12.24
N LEU A 29 -6.52 13.15 12.17
CA LEU A 29 -5.41 13.88 12.81
C LEU A 29 -4.57 14.69 11.82
N TYR A 30 -4.49 14.23 10.58
CA TYR A 30 -3.58 14.77 9.57
C TYR A 30 -4.33 15.22 8.31
N ASN A 31 -3.79 16.25 7.67
CA ASN A 31 -4.02 16.52 6.25
C ASN A 31 -2.78 16.03 5.47
N ALA A 32 -2.99 15.63 4.23
CA ALA A 32 -1.92 15.37 3.29
C ALA A 32 -2.04 16.26 2.06
N LYS A 33 -0.89 16.54 1.45
CA LYS A 33 -0.79 17.21 0.16
C LYS A 33 0.17 16.40 -0.69
N ILE A 34 -0.33 15.90 -1.82
CA ILE A 34 0.49 15.21 -2.83
C ILE A 34 0.84 16.22 -3.90
N THR A 35 2.13 16.38 -4.17
CA THR A 35 2.63 17.14 -5.31
C THR A 35 3.22 16.17 -6.32
N MET A 36 2.71 16.19 -7.56
CA MET A 36 3.16 15.34 -8.66
C MET A 36 3.80 16.19 -9.76
N GLU A 37 4.87 15.67 -10.35
CA GLU A 37 5.48 16.26 -11.53
C GLU A 37 4.63 16.04 -12.79
N TYR A 38 4.09 14.82 -12.95
CA TYR A 38 3.34 14.42 -14.14
C TYR A 38 1.95 13.87 -13.80
N CYS A 39 0.94 14.42 -14.46
CA CYS A 39 -0.42 13.91 -14.49
C CYS A 39 -1.03 14.12 -15.87
N ASP A 40 -1.91 13.21 -16.26
CA ASP A 40 -2.86 13.37 -17.36
C ASP A 40 -4.30 13.36 -16.82
N ASP A 41 -5.29 13.23 -17.71
CA ASP A 41 -6.71 13.24 -17.34
C ASP A 41 -7.13 11.97 -16.55
N THR A 42 -6.33 10.91 -16.60
CA THR A 42 -6.63 9.60 -16.00
C THR A 42 -5.91 9.38 -14.67
N GLY A 43 -4.71 9.92 -14.52
CA GLY A 43 -3.86 9.59 -13.37
C GLY A 43 -2.59 10.41 -13.30
N CYS A 44 -1.82 10.15 -12.24
CA CYS A 44 -0.50 10.72 -12.03
C CYS A 44 0.53 9.61 -11.85
N SER A 45 1.78 9.87 -12.25
CA SER A 45 2.88 8.91 -12.16
C SER A 45 4.24 9.61 -12.00
N GLY A 46 5.23 8.89 -11.47
CA GLY A 46 6.61 9.36 -11.30
C GLY A 46 6.88 9.92 -9.90
N GLU A 47 7.90 10.79 -9.78
CA GLU A 47 8.29 11.34 -8.47
C GLU A 47 7.16 12.17 -7.86
N GLY A 48 6.85 11.86 -6.59
CA GLY A 48 5.81 12.50 -5.82
C GLY A 48 6.28 12.94 -4.43
N LEU A 49 5.88 14.14 -4.03
CA LEU A 49 6.09 14.64 -2.67
C LEU A 49 4.80 14.52 -1.87
N VAL A 50 4.87 13.87 -0.72
CA VAL A 50 3.74 13.74 0.21
C VAL A 50 4.04 14.56 1.45
N GLN A 51 3.44 15.74 1.54
CA GLN A 51 3.51 16.58 2.74
C GLN A 51 2.37 16.23 3.69
N ILE A 52 2.72 15.78 4.89
CA ILE A 52 1.79 15.53 6.00
C ILE A 52 1.83 16.73 6.95
N THR A 53 0.66 17.17 7.42
CA THR A 53 0.51 18.22 8.43
C THR A 53 -0.52 17.80 9.46
N LYS A 54 -0.31 18.12 10.74
CA LYS A 54 -1.40 17.95 11.72
C LYS A 54 -2.51 18.96 11.45
N LYS A 55 -3.76 18.53 11.61
CA LYS A 55 -4.93 19.42 11.57
C LYS A 55 -4.90 20.43 12.72
N GLU A 56 -4.39 20.00 13.87
CA GLU A 56 -4.25 20.83 15.07
C GLU A 56 -2.82 20.77 15.62
N GLY A 57 -2.30 21.92 16.05
CA GLY A 57 -0.95 22.04 16.58
C GLY A 57 0.13 22.17 15.51
N LYS A 58 1.39 21.99 15.92
CA LYS A 58 2.56 22.20 15.06
C LYS A 58 3.21 20.86 14.74
N PHE A 59 2.99 20.36 13.53
CA PHE A 59 3.71 19.22 12.95
C PHE A 59 3.61 19.29 11.44
N SER A 60 4.73 19.10 10.75
CA SER A 60 4.78 18.86 9.32
C SER A 60 5.97 18.00 8.97
N GLN A 61 5.79 17.11 8.01
CA GLN A 61 6.83 16.27 7.44
C GLN A 61 6.55 16.08 5.96
N THR A 62 7.60 16.05 5.13
CA THR A 62 7.49 15.68 3.72
C THR A 62 8.19 14.36 3.51
N LEU A 63 7.51 13.45 2.82
CA LEU A 63 8.02 12.18 2.34
C LEU A 63 8.16 12.25 0.82
N VAL A 64 9.10 11.50 0.27
CA VAL A 64 9.34 11.39 -1.17
C VAL A 64 9.01 9.97 -1.58
N SER A 65 8.32 9.81 -2.71
CA SER A 65 8.14 8.53 -3.38
C SER A 65 8.66 8.70 -4.81
N GLU A 66 9.63 7.88 -5.21
CA GLU A 66 10.29 8.00 -6.52
C GLU A 66 9.39 7.53 -7.67
N ASP A 67 8.40 6.67 -7.38
CA ASP A 67 7.45 6.13 -8.35
C ASP A 67 6.02 6.14 -7.76
N LEU A 68 5.52 7.32 -7.41
CA LEU A 68 4.16 7.47 -6.93
C LEU A 68 3.19 7.39 -8.11
N TRP A 69 2.21 6.50 -8.01
CA TRP A 69 1.20 6.31 -9.05
C TRP A 69 -0.21 6.22 -8.46
N PHE A 70 -1.19 6.85 -9.11
CA PHE A 70 -2.61 6.72 -8.77
C PHE A 70 -3.54 7.22 -9.88
N TYR A 71 -4.75 6.66 -9.91
CA TYR A 71 -5.82 7.15 -10.75
C TYR A 71 -6.50 8.38 -10.15
N LEU A 72 -7.10 9.18 -11.02
CA LEU A 72 -7.98 10.27 -10.66
C LEU A 72 -9.43 9.85 -10.88
N ASP A 73 -10.30 10.22 -9.94
CA ASP A 73 -11.74 10.04 -10.08
C ASP A 73 -12.36 11.04 -11.07
N GLU A 74 -13.68 10.94 -11.28
CA GLU A 74 -14.45 11.87 -12.14
C GLU A 74 -14.34 13.35 -11.69
N LYS A 75 -13.93 13.59 -10.43
CA LYS A 75 -13.72 14.93 -9.85
C LYS A 75 -12.24 15.34 -9.88
N GLN A 76 -11.41 14.59 -10.60
CA GLN A 76 -9.97 14.81 -10.74
C GLN A 76 -9.22 14.76 -9.40
N LYS A 77 -9.59 13.80 -8.55
CA LYS A 77 -8.97 13.58 -7.24
C LYS A 77 -8.47 12.14 -7.05
N PRO A 78 -7.36 11.94 -6.33
CA PRO A 78 -6.96 10.62 -5.90
C PRO A 78 -7.93 10.05 -4.87
N SER A 79 -8.03 8.72 -4.84
CA SER A 79 -8.64 7.99 -3.74
C SER A 79 -7.78 8.05 -2.47
N VAL A 80 -8.36 7.72 -1.31
CA VAL A 80 -7.62 7.59 -0.03
C VAL A 80 -8.19 6.45 0.82
N ASN A 81 -7.31 5.70 1.49
CA ASN A 81 -7.66 4.57 2.39
C ASN A 81 -8.46 3.42 1.74
N ILE A 82 -8.44 3.28 0.42
CA ILE A 82 -9.04 2.13 -0.26
C ILE A 82 -7.99 1.02 -0.39
N ILE A 83 -8.35 -0.19 0.02
CA ILE A 83 -7.53 -1.40 -0.15
C ILE A 83 -8.44 -2.49 -0.72
N GLN A 84 -8.52 -2.58 -2.04
CA GLN A 84 -9.25 -3.63 -2.74
C GLN A 84 -8.24 -4.52 -3.48
N LEU A 85 -8.24 -5.82 -3.19
CA LEU A 85 -7.21 -6.75 -3.64
C LEU A 85 -7.07 -6.82 -5.18
N TYR A 86 -8.18 -6.72 -5.90
CA TYR A 86 -8.24 -6.85 -7.36
C TYR A 86 -8.78 -5.59 -8.05
N ASP A 87 -8.81 -4.47 -7.34
CA ASP A 87 -9.34 -3.20 -7.82
C ASP A 87 -8.46 -2.08 -7.25
N GLU A 88 -9.05 -0.94 -6.90
CA GLU A 88 -8.31 0.23 -6.43
C GLU A 88 -7.57 -0.01 -5.11
N GLN A 89 -6.30 0.39 -5.08
CA GLN A 89 -5.56 0.63 -3.84
C GLN A 89 -5.00 2.04 -3.84
N SER A 90 -5.43 2.83 -2.86
CA SER A 90 -5.16 4.26 -2.82
C SER A 90 -3.67 4.59 -2.71
N PRO A 91 -3.24 5.77 -3.20
CA PRO A 91 -1.85 6.22 -3.06
C PRO A 91 -1.43 6.42 -1.60
N LEU A 92 -2.37 6.79 -0.73
CA LEU A 92 -2.13 6.98 0.70
C LEU A 92 -3.11 6.15 1.53
N ILE A 93 -2.58 5.44 2.52
CA ILE A 93 -3.34 4.66 3.49
C ILE A 93 -2.94 5.10 4.90
N PHE A 94 -3.88 5.65 5.65
CA PHE A 94 -3.71 6.06 7.04
C PHE A 94 -4.41 5.09 7.98
N GLU A 95 -3.65 4.37 8.80
CA GLU A 95 -4.17 3.41 9.79
C GLU A 95 -3.14 3.19 10.90
N ASP A 96 -3.53 2.61 12.03
CA ASP A 96 -2.59 2.15 13.08
C ASP A 96 -2.08 0.74 12.73
N PHE A 97 -0.97 0.64 12.01
CA PHE A 97 -0.45 -0.65 11.50
C PHE A 97 0.25 -1.46 12.59
N ASN A 98 0.89 -0.78 13.54
CA ASN A 98 1.62 -1.45 14.63
C ASN A 98 0.76 -1.67 15.90
N PHE A 99 -0.48 -1.19 15.90
CA PHE A 99 -1.46 -1.28 16.98
C PHE A 99 -1.02 -0.61 18.29
N ASP A 100 -0.26 0.48 18.21
CA ASP A 100 0.23 1.27 19.34
C ASP A 100 -0.67 2.45 19.73
N GLY A 101 -1.75 2.69 18.97
CA GLY A 101 -2.73 3.75 19.17
C GLY A 101 -2.39 5.06 18.46
N TYR A 102 -1.27 5.13 17.73
CA TYR A 102 -0.93 6.25 16.87
C TYR A 102 -1.16 5.87 15.41
N GLN A 103 -1.66 6.83 14.63
CA GLN A 103 -1.90 6.58 13.22
C GLN A 103 -0.59 6.65 12.43
N ASP A 104 -0.37 5.62 11.63
CA ASP A 104 0.73 5.43 10.70
C ASP A 104 0.32 5.85 9.28
N LEU A 105 1.23 5.72 8.31
CA LEU A 105 1.00 6.08 6.91
C LEU A 105 1.73 5.13 5.97
N ALA A 106 1.02 4.52 5.03
CA ALA A 106 1.62 3.89 3.86
C ALA A 106 1.50 4.83 2.66
N VAL A 107 2.62 5.03 1.96
CA VAL A 107 2.70 5.81 0.73
C VAL A 107 3.05 4.87 -0.40
N ARG A 108 2.24 4.86 -1.46
CA ARG A 108 2.52 4.04 -2.64
C ARG A 108 3.87 4.44 -3.24
N ASN A 109 4.70 3.45 -3.53
CA ASN A 109 6.06 3.64 -4.04
C ASN A 109 6.29 2.95 -5.38
N GLY A 110 5.22 2.55 -6.06
CA GLY A 110 5.26 2.00 -7.40
C GLY A 110 4.32 0.81 -7.57
N ASN A 111 4.71 -0.03 -8.51
CA ASN A 111 4.04 -1.27 -8.91
C ASN A 111 4.98 -2.48 -8.75
N HIS A 112 5.70 -2.53 -7.63
CA HIS A 112 6.75 -3.51 -7.40
C HIS A 112 6.26 -4.78 -6.70
N SER A 113 4.97 -4.85 -6.38
CA SER A 113 4.39 -6.02 -5.73
C SER A 113 4.12 -7.16 -6.69
N SER A 114 3.67 -8.30 -6.15
CA SER A 114 3.37 -9.49 -6.94
C SER A 114 2.48 -9.16 -8.14
N TYR A 115 2.82 -9.70 -9.32
CA TYR A 115 2.13 -9.44 -10.60
C TYR A 115 2.10 -7.98 -11.05
N GLY A 116 3.08 -7.16 -10.62
CA GLY A 116 3.09 -5.72 -10.92
C GLY A 116 2.02 -4.96 -10.13
N GLY A 117 1.58 -5.51 -9.01
CA GLY A 117 0.62 -4.88 -8.11
C GLY A 117 1.22 -3.66 -7.38
N PRO A 118 0.36 -2.88 -6.70
CA PRO A 118 0.80 -1.68 -5.98
C PRO A 118 1.75 -2.04 -4.84
N SER A 119 2.84 -1.29 -4.68
CA SER A 119 3.79 -1.44 -3.56
C SER A 119 3.84 -0.17 -2.71
N TYR A 120 4.29 -0.28 -1.46
CA TYR A 120 4.21 0.82 -0.49
C TYR A 120 5.44 0.93 0.38
N ASP A 121 5.89 2.17 0.61
CA ASP A 121 6.71 2.50 1.77
C ASP A 121 5.78 2.71 2.97
N VAL A 122 5.99 1.92 4.02
CA VAL A 122 5.16 1.99 5.23
C VAL A 122 5.92 2.72 6.34
N TYR A 123 5.34 3.82 6.82
CA TYR A 123 5.92 4.67 7.84
C TYR A 123 5.11 4.61 9.13
N VAL A 124 5.80 4.28 10.22
CA VAL A 124 5.23 4.26 11.58
C VAL A 124 5.46 5.60 12.27
N PHE A 125 4.45 6.13 12.97
CA PHE A 125 4.61 7.36 13.74
C PHE A 125 5.41 7.10 15.02
N ASN A 126 6.69 7.50 15.03
CA ASN A 126 7.53 7.34 16.19
C ASN A 126 7.30 8.49 17.18
N ILE A 127 6.60 8.21 18.29
CA ILE A 127 6.26 9.22 19.30
C ILE A 127 7.46 9.92 19.91
N THR A 128 8.56 9.19 20.15
CA THR A 128 9.77 9.74 20.79
C THR A 128 10.51 10.68 19.85
N ARG A 129 10.53 10.37 18.56
CA ARG A 129 11.12 11.21 17.51
C ARG A 129 10.16 12.28 16.99
N GLY A 130 8.87 12.17 17.30
CA GLY A 130 7.82 13.08 16.86
C GLY A 130 7.65 13.12 15.34
N LYS A 131 7.91 12.02 14.63
CA LYS A 131 7.87 11.96 13.16
C LYS A 131 7.55 10.55 12.64
N PHE A 132 7.08 10.48 11.40
CA PHE A 132 6.95 9.23 10.64
C PHE A 132 8.33 8.68 10.29
N VAL A 133 8.55 7.40 10.54
CA VAL A 133 9.80 6.69 10.28
C VAL A 133 9.48 5.43 9.49
N ILE A 134 10.22 5.17 8.42
CA ILE A 134 10.01 3.98 7.59
C ILE A 134 10.21 2.70 8.42
N SER A 135 9.37 1.70 8.14
CA SER A 135 9.42 0.38 8.75
C SER A 135 9.73 -0.65 7.67
N ASP A 136 10.99 -1.07 7.59
CA ASP A 136 11.45 -2.04 6.58
C ASP A 136 10.59 -3.31 6.59
N GLU A 137 10.24 -3.81 7.78
CA GLU A 137 9.43 -5.03 7.94
C GLU A 137 8.01 -4.87 7.36
N LEU A 138 7.37 -3.71 7.53
CA LEU A 138 6.04 -3.45 6.99
C LEU A 138 6.09 -3.12 5.49
N THR A 139 7.11 -2.38 5.05
CA THR A 139 7.38 -2.10 3.63
C THR A 139 7.60 -3.39 2.85
N THR A 140 8.40 -4.32 3.38
CA THR A 140 8.59 -5.65 2.79
C THR A 140 7.26 -6.40 2.71
N LEU A 141 6.45 -6.36 3.77
CA LEU A 141 5.15 -7.03 3.77
C LEU A 141 4.21 -6.48 2.68
N ALA A 142 4.20 -5.17 2.44
CA ALA A 142 3.40 -4.54 1.40
C ALA A 142 3.96 -4.70 -0.01
N THR A 143 5.23 -5.11 -0.14
CA THR A 143 5.91 -5.35 -1.44
C THR A 143 5.85 -6.83 -1.84
N GLU A 144 6.05 -7.77 -0.92
CA GLU A 144 6.16 -9.20 -1.26
C GLU A 144 4.81 -9.90 -1.46
N ASN A 145 3.70 -9.20 -1.24
CA ASN A 145 2.34 -9.73 -1.34
C ASN A 145 1.59 -9.10 -2.54
N LEU A 146 0.27 -9.24 -2.60
CA LEU A 146 -0.59 -8.61 -3.60
C LEU A 146 -0.93 -7.15 -3.22
N GLY A 147 0.11 -6.41 -2.86
CA GLY A 147 0.04 -5.02 -2.42
C GLY A 147 -0.27 -4.83 -0.94
N MET A 148 -1.03 -3.78 -0.62
CA MET A 148 -1.21 -3.35 0.76
C MET A 148 -1.93 -4.42 1.60
N PHE A 149 -1.37 -4.71 2.77
CA PHE A 149 -2.01 -5.59 3.74
C PHE A 149 -3.20 -4.91 4.41
N GLN A 150 -4.17 -5.71 4.87
CA GLN A 150 -5.29 -5.24 5.69
C GLN A 150 -4.97 -5.32 7.17
N THR A 151 -5.68 -4.54 7.99
CA THR A 151 -5.57 -4.58 9.45
C THR A 151 -6.84 -5.14 10.09
N ASP A 152 -6.68 -5.97 11.11
CA ASP A 152 -7.73 -6.32 12.06
C ASP A 152 -7.33 -5.75 13.43
N SER A 153 -7.82 -4.55 13.73
CA SER A 153 -7.46 -3.84 14.97
C SER A 153 -8.00 -4.53 16.23
N LYS A 154 -9.06 -5.34 16.12
CA LYS A 154 -9.63 -6.08 17.25
C LYS A 154 -8.72 -7.22 17.68
N ARG A 155 -8.19 -7.97 16.71
CA ARG A 155 -7.25 -9.08 16.95
C ARG A 155 -5.79 -8.62 16.94
N LYS A 156 -5.51 -7.39 16.51
CA LYS A 156 -4.17 -6.86 16.23
C LYS A 156 -3.43 -7.74 15.23
N ARG A 157 -4.01 -7.88 14.04
CA ARG A 157 -3.45 -8.69 12.95
C ARG A 157 -3.25 -7.87 11.69
N LEU A 158 -2.15 -8.13 11.01
CA LEU A 158 -1.96 -7.75 9.61
C LEU A 158 -2.33 -8.94 8.74
N ILE A 159 -3.07 -8.72 7.67
CA ILE A 159 -3.59 -9.76 6.79
C ILE A 159 -3.06 -9.49 5.39
N THR A 160 -2.33 -10.46 4.83
CA THR A 160 -1.81 -10.37 3.47
C THR A 160 -2.43 -11.43 2.58
N PHE A 161 -2.44 -11.14 1.30
CA PHE A 161 -2.91 -12.03 0.26
C PHE A 161 -1.77 -12.29 -0.72
N ASN A 162 -1.58 -13.55 -1.08
CA ASN A 162 -0.64 -13.99 -2.10
C ASN A 162 -1.34 -14.99 -3.03
N LYS A 163 -0.82 -15.15 -4.24
CA LYS A 163 -1.35 -16.11 -5.20
C LYS A 163 -0.29 -16.59 -6.18
N SER A 164 -0.61 -17.70 -6.82
CA SER A 164 0.14 -18.22 -7.96
C SER A 164 -0.86 -18.61 -9.05
N GLY A 165 -0.86 -17.85 -10.14
CA GLY A 165 -1.81 -18.01 -11.23
C GLY A 165 -3.25 -17.67 -10.81
N CYS A 166 -4.20 -18.52 -11.25
CA CYS A 166 -5.63 -18.37 -10.99
C CYS A 166 -6.13 -19.10 -9.74
N CYS A 167 -5.40 -20.11 -9.32
CA CYS A 167 -6.02 -21.28 -8.70
C CYS A 167 -5.31 -21.70 -7.40
N TRP A 168 -4.20 -21.05 -7.08
CA TRP A 168 -3.54 -21.15 -5.79
C TRP A 168 -3.56 -19.79 -5.09
N HIS A 169 -4.17 -19.73 -3.91
CA HIS A 169 -4.32 -18.53 -3.10
C HIS A 169 -3.86 -18.79 -1.68
N VAL A 170 -3.21 -17.80 -1.06
CA VAL A 170 -2.84 -17.85 0.35
C VAL A 170 -3.24 -16.55 1.04
N THR A 171 -3.98 -16.68 2.13
CA THR A 171 -4.19 -15.60 3.11
C THR A 171 -3.28 -15.86 4.31
N THR A 172 -2.47 -14.89 4.70
CA THR A 172 -1.58 -15.00 5.86
C THR A 172 -1.92 -13.93 6.89
N GLU A 173 -1.96 -14.29 8.17
CA GLU A 173 -2.06 -13.31 9.26
C GLU A 173 -0.80 -13.24 10.10
N TYR A 174 -0.39 -12.01 10.42
CA TYR A 174 0.73 -11.68 11.27
C TYR A 174 0.25 -10.98 12.54
N ALA A 175 0.71 -11.44 13.70
CA ALA A 175 0.61 -10.69 14.94
C ALA A 175 1.77 -9.69 15.02
N VAL A 176 1.47 -8.44 15.36
CA VAL A 176 2.50 -7.46 15.70
C VAL A 176 2.89 -7.67 17.16
N ILE A 177 4.12 -8.11 17.39
CA ILE A 177 4.63 -8.37 18.73
C ILE A 177 5.50 -7.19 19.17
N PRO A 178 5.11 -6.44 20.22
CA PRO A 178 5.86 -5.27 20.66
C PRO A 178 7.34 -5.60 20.88
N LYS A 179 8.21 -4.79 20.25
CA LYS A 179 9.69 -4.91 20.31
C LYS A 179 10.26 -6.21 19.72
N LYS A 180 9.45 -7.06 19.08
CA LYS A 180 9.92 -8.30 18.43
C LYS A 180 9.64 -8.34 16.93
N GLY A 181 8.71 -7.52 16.44
CA GLY A 181 8.34 -7.48 15.02
C GLY A 181 7.10 -8.32 14.72
N LEU A 182 6.97 -8.74 13.46
CA LEU A 182 5.87 -9.53 12.98
C LEU A 182 6.08 -11.02 13.25
N GLN A 183 5.03 -11.68 13.73
CA GLN A 183 4.98 -13.13 13.86
C GLN A 183 3.85 -13.67 13.01
N LYS A 184 4.17 -14.51 12.02
CA LYS A 184 3.15 -15.28 11.30
C LYS A 184 2.43 -16.19 12.31
N VAL A 185 1.10 -16.10 12.37
CA VAL A 185 0.28 -16.84 13.34
C VAL A 185 -0.84 -17.65 12.71
N TYR A 186 -1.18 -17.35 11.46
CA TYR A 186 -2.22 -18.05 10.71
C TYR A 186 -1.89 -18.06 9.23
N GLU A 187 -2.27 -19.13 8.55
CA GLU A 187 -2.26 -19.24 7.09
C GLU A 187 -3.47 -20.07 6.64
N LEU A 188 -4.15 -19.58 5.60
CA LEU A 188 -5.18 -20.30 4.86
C LEU A 188 -4.72 -20.41 3.41
N GLU A 189 -4.44 -21.63 2.99
CA GLU A 189 -4.07 -21.96 1.63
C GLU A 189 -5.24 -22.65 0.93
N GLU A 190 -5.59 -22.15 -0.25
CA GLU A 190 -6.60 -22.70 -1.14
C GLU A 190 -5.92 -23.11 -2.44
N ASP A 191 -5.85 -24.42 -2.71
CA ASP A 191 -5.16 -25.00 -3.86
C ASP A 191 -6.11 -25.80 -4.75
N ALA A 192 -6.48 -25.19 -5.88
CA ALA A 192 -7.27 -25.77 -6.96
C ALA A 192 -6.40 -26.11 -8.19
N THR A 193 -5.08 -26.28 -8.04
CA THR A 193 -4.17 -26.66 -9.13
C THR A 193 -4.15 -28.16 -9.43
N ASN A 194 -4.97 -28.92 -8.68
CA ASN A 194 -5.10 -30.36 -8.79
C ASN A 194 -5.43 -30.79 -10.23
N SER A 195 -4.84 -31.90 -10.69
CA SER A 195 -5.03 -32.40 -12.07
C SER A 195 -6.46 -32.84 -12.39
N ASP A 196 -7.31 -33.02 -11.38
CA ASP A 196 -8.71 -33.41 -11.57
C ASP A 196 -9.61 -32.25 -12.04
N GLY A 197 -9.20 -30.99 -11.83
CA GLY A 197 -9.97 -29.80 -12.18
C GLY A 197 -11.31 -29.65 -11.44
N GLU A 198 -11.60 -30.52 -10.46
CA GLU A 198 -12.92 -30.62 -9.82
C GLU A 198 -12.87 -30.34 -8.32
N THR A 199 -11.68 -30.32 -7.73
CA THR A 199 -11.52 -30.18 -6.28
C THR A 199 -10.58 -29.04 -5.88
N VAL A 200 -10.82 -28.48 -4.70
CA VAL A 200 -9.93 -27.54 -4.02
C VAL A 200 -9.48 -28.15 -2.69
N SER A 201 -8.17 -28.12 -2.46
CA SER A 201 -7.56 -28.48 -1.18
C SER A 201 -7.42 -27.22 -0.34
N VAL A 202 -8.07 -27.19 0.82
CA VAL A 202 -7.99 -26.06 1.76
C VAL A 202 -7.18 -26.50 2.97
N THR A 203 -6.02 -25.88 3.14
CA THR A 203 -5.11 -26.13 4.25
C THR A 203 -5.08 -24.94 5.20
N THR A 204 -5.45 -25.17 6.45
CA THR A 204 -5.36 -24.16 7.51
C THR A 204 -4.19 -24.49 8.42
N ARG A 205 -3.29 -23.53 8.61
CA ARG A 205 -2.17 -23.61 9.56
C ARG A 205 -2.35 -22.56 10.64
N ILE A 206 -2.26 -22.96 11.90
CA ILE A 206 -2.43 -22.06 13.05
C ILE A 206 -1.28 -22.26 14.03
N LEU A 207 -0.63 -21.18 14.43
CA LEU A 207 0.40 -21.21 15.47
C LEU A 207 -0.27 -21.30 16.85
N LYS A 208 -0.14 -22.44 17.52
CA LYS A 208 -0.66 -22.67 18.88
C LYS A 208 0.50 -23.02 19.82
N ASN A 209 0.67 -22.23 20.88
CA ASN A 209 1.72 -22.44 21.88
C ASN A 209 3.12 -22.60 21.25
N GLY A 210 3.43 -21.79 20.23
CA GLY A 210 4.72 -21.80 19.53
C GLY A 210 4.91 -22.98 18.55
N LYS A 211 3.89 -23.82 18.33
CA LYS A 211 3.94 -24.92 17.37
C LYS A 211 2.84 -24.76 16.32
N TRP A 212 3.17 -25.03 15.07
CA TRP A 212 2.18 -25.03 13.99
C TRP A 212 1.31 -26.28 14.06
N VAL A 213 0.00 -26.07 13.97
CA VAL A 213 -0.99 -27.13 13.80
C VAL A 213 -1.63 -26.94 12.43
N GLU A 214 -1.58 -27.99 11.62
CA GLU A 214 -2.09 -28.00 10.25
C GLU A 214 -3.33 -28.88 10.13
N LYS A 215 -4.27 -28.46 9.30
CA LYS A 215 -5.44 -29.25 8.92
C LYS A 215 -5.78 -29.01 7.45
N THR A 216 -5.84 -30.08 6.67
CA THR A 216 -6.26 -30.04 5.27
C THR A 216 -7.63 -30.69 5.10
N LYS A 217 -8.46 -30.09 4.25
CA LYS A 217 -9.74 -30.65 3.80
C LYS A 217 -9.85 -30.46 2.29
N LYS A 218 -10.50 -31.40 1.62
CA LYS A 218 -10.84 -31.29 0.20
C LYS A 218 -12.32 -30.99 0.04
N TYR A 219 -12.63 -30.11 -0.89
CA TYR A 219 -13.98 -29.72 -1.26
C TYR A 219 -14.16 -29.85 -2.77
N LYS A 220 -15.41 -30.06 -3.22
CA LYS A 220 -15.73 -29.89 -4.63
C LYS A 220 -15.67 -28.41 -4.98
N LEU A 221 -15.11 -28.09 -6.15
CA LEU A 221 -14.90 -26.71 -6.59
C LEU A 221 -16.23 -25.94 -6.67
N SER A 222 -17.26 -26.57 -7.25
CA SER A 222 -18.61 -25.99 -7.42
C SER A 222 -19.34 -25.71 -6.10
N GLU A 223 -18.97 -26.40 -5.02
CA GLU A 223 -19.54 -26.16 -3.69
C GLU A 223 -18.77 -25.08 -2.93
N PHE A 224 -17.48 -24.91 -3.22
CA PHE A 224 -16.58 -24.01 -2.51
C PHE A 224 -16.58 -22.59 -3.10
N TYR A 225 -16.59 -22.47 -4.42
CA TYR A 225 -16.79 -21.22 -5.16
C TYR A 225 -18.14 -21.28 -5.88
N PRO A 226 -19.27 -21.04 -5.17
CA PRO A 226 -20.57 -20.97 -5.81
C PRO A 226 -20.62 -19.72 -6.73
N GLU A 227 -21.15 -19.89 -7.94
CA GLU A 227 -21.43 -18.80 -8.89
C GLU A 227 -22.48 -17.81 -8.36
#